data_AF-A0A7S3KDJ5-F1
#
_entry.id   AF-A0A7S3KDJ5-F1
#
_cell.length_a   1.000
_cell.length_b   1.000
_cell.length_c   1.000
_cell.angle_alpha   90.00
_cell.angle_beta   90.00
_cell.angle_gamma   90.00
#
_symmetry.space_group_name_H-M   'P 1'
#
loop_
_entity.id
_entity.type
_entity.pdbx_description
1 polymer ?
#
loop_
_entity_poly.entity_id
_entity_poly.type
_entity_poly.pdbx_seq_one_letter_code
_entity_poly.pdbx_strand_id
1 'polypeptide(L)'
;MTTLEEVFLKVEQDPEKAEIVDEIRQKRISALEDDADEEYSISKEQIEGPFVVFGIHFWALLLKRLLLSKRSLKTFVMELLIPGFLIIGGFGLTKIKFLKDSPQVVLDTSLFPDDQRLIYNSNAVVSTGGTDNPSDLINLLRNPSDFNITSDSGSYADSQAGLEIYDDVLYNAAQTKPISPFRYGHYFFHTTDYSNHQYKVVTFANSTSQEAKPAFAQFMYEAILRKSIGSNTLNFTAVNDPMPIVQIWEDDEKSNNTYFIGFVLGIALALVPTSIVGFLLNERNNQLLHQQIISGMNKASYWMSNYVFDLARLFVTVIFAIAFLYIFDVGIKYAWLFLLLFPFAMVPYTYVTSFLFSDENGAMNFTTYHNFIVGGLFPTIFSVLRVAKTTKKLGDILVWAPRFIPIFNCINGIIMIKSKDVIYTARNEKIPKNFSTKASGGDMYLLIAQIFIWTLLIFLIEIGAFNFLRSKGRTVTDQPEELDNDVAKEQDRVEGIPEKDLAVKANHLRKVYNGKVAVKDVSFGLDFGDCFCLLGVNGAGKSTTFKSMTGDVTPTD
;
A
#
# COMPACT_ATOMS: atom_id res chain seq x y z
N MET A 1 41.99 -12.57 50.13
CA MET A 1 40.72 -13.00 49.52
C MET A 1 40.96 -14.41 49.00
N THR A 2 40.55 -15.41 49.76
CA THR A 2 40.47 -16.82 49.31
C THR A 2 39.33 -16.90 48.30
N THR A 3 39.59 -17.43 47.11
CA THR A 3 38.54 -17.64 46.10
C THR A 3 37.66 -18.82 46.51
N LEU A 4 36.39 -18.83 46.09
CA LEU A 4 35.45 -19.93 46.35
C LEU A 4 36.01 -21.30 45.90
N GLU A 5 36.84 -21.28 44.86
CA GLU A 5 37.55 -22.44 44.29
C GLU A 5 38.57 -23.03 45.29
N GLU A 6 39.36 -22.18 45.96
CA GLU A 6 40.31 -22.60 47.02
C GLU A 6 39.58 -23.19 48.25
N VAL A 7 38.37 -22.72 48.53
CA VAL A 7 37.56 -23.22 49.66
C VAL A 7 36.96 -24.58 49.31
N PHE A 8 36.43 -24.76 48.10
CA PHE A 8 35.87 -26.04 47.66
C PHE A 8 36.94 -27.14 47.56
N LEU A 9 38.09 -26.86 46.94
CA LEU A 9 39.19 -27.82 46.82
C LEU A 9 39.79 -28.21 48.20
N LYS A 10 39.82 -27.28 49.16
CA LYS A 10 40.25 -27.59 50.54
C LYS A 10 39.26 -28.42 51.33
N VAL A 11 37.96 -28.35 51.01
CA VAL A 11 36.94 -29.16 51.68
C VAL A 11 36.95 -30.60 51.17
N GLU A 12 37.34 -30.81 49.92
CA GLU A 12 37.45 -32.15 49.30
C GLU A 12 38.72 -32.91 49.70
N GLN A 13 39.79 -32.20 50.09
CA GLN A 13 41.06 -32.80 50.54
C GLN A 13 41.10 -33.16 52.03
N ASP A 14 40.03 -32.87 52.78
CA ASP A 14 39.95 -33.09 54.23
C ASP A 14 39.09 -34.34 54.52
N PRO A 15 39.69 -35.51 54.81
CA PRO A 15 38.98 -36.79 54.83
C PRO A 15 37.88 -36.87 55.91
N GLU A 16 38.00 -36.12 57.01
CA GLU A 16 36.94 -36.01 58.03
C GLU A 16 35.71 -35.26 57.52
N LYS A 17 35.85 -34.35 56.55
CA LYS A 17 34.71 -33.58 56.01
C LYS A 17 34.04 -34.30 54.85
N ALA A 18 34.77 -35.13 54.10
CA ALA A 18 34.19 -35.99 53.07
C ALA A 18 33.17 -36.97 53.68
N GLU A 19 33.50 -37.57 54.83
CA GLU A 19 32.59 -38.47 55.57
C GLU A 19 31.32 -37.75 56.04
N ILE A 20 31.44 -36.52 56.53
CA ILE A 20 30.29 -35.68 56.95
C ILE A 20 29.42 -35.30 55.75
N VAL A 21 30.03 -35.01 54.59
CA VAL A 21 29.29 -34.69 53.35
C VAL A 21 28.54 -35.91 52.84
N ASP A 22 29.13 -37.10 52.90
CA ASP A 22 28.45 -38.36 52.54
C ASP A 22 27.31 -38.70 53.51
N GLU A 23 27.49 -38.44 54.81
CA GLU A 23 26.44 -38.64 55.82
C GLU A 23 25.26 -37.66 55.64
N ILE A 24 25.55 -36.41 55.28
CA ILE A 24 24.54 -35.41 54.89
C ILE A 24 23.85 -35.80 53.59
N ARG A 25 24.59 -36.33 52.61
CA ARG A 25 24.05 -36.81 51.33
C ARG A 25 23.09 -37.98 51.54
N GLN A 26 23.47 -38.96 52.37
CA GLN A 26 22.59 -40.08 52.72
C GLN A 26 21.34 -39.65 53.49
N LYS A 27 21.46 -38.74 54.47
CA LYS A 27 20.29 -38.19 55.17
C LYS A 27 19.35 -37.40 54.25
N ARG A 28 19.90 -36.75 53.22
CA ARG A 28 19.10 -36.01 52.24
C ARG A 28 18.43 -36.95 51.25
N ILE A 29 19.08 -38.05 50.87
CA ILE A 29 18.49 -39.12 50.05
C ILE A 29 17.34 -39.79 50.80
N SER A 30 17.50 -40.13 52.08
CA SER A 30 16.41 -40.72 52.86
C SER A 30 15.25 -39.75 53.10
N ALA A 31 15.53 -38.45 53.28
CA ALA A 31 14.47 -37.44 53.37
C ALA A 31 13.74 -37.22 52.03
N LEU A 32 14.41 -37.40 50.89
CA LEU A 32 13.80 -37.36 49.56
C LEU A 32 12.98 -38.63 49.25
N GLU A 33 13.34 -39.77 49.84
CA GLU A 33 12.55 -41.01 49.77
C GLU A 33 11.25 -40.92 50.60
N ASP A 34 11.28 -40.25 51.77
CA ASP A 34 10.08 -40.00 52.58
C ASP A 34 9.13 -38.94 51.94
N ASP A 35 9.66 -37.95 51.21
CA ASP A 35 8.86 -36.98 50.43
C ASP A 35 8.29 -37.58 49.12
N ALA A 36 8.73 -38.77 48.69
CA ALA A 36 8.23 -39.44 47.49
C ALA A 36 6.80 -40.00 47.66
N ASP A 37 6.31 -40.13 48.89
CA ASP A 37 4.94 -40.59 49.17
C ASP A 37 3.89 -39.44 49.10
N GLU A 38 4.31 -38.17 49.10
CA GLU A 38 3.47 -36.98 48.84
C GLU A 38 3.64 -36.41 47.42
N GLU A 39 3.97 -37.26 46.45
CA GLU A 39 4.28 -36.81 45.09
C GLU A 39 3.01 -36.36 44.33
N TYR A 40 2.77 -35.06 44.31
CA TYR A 40 2.10 -34.39 43.18
C TYR A 40 3.02 -34.54 41.95
N SER A 41 3.05 -35.75 41.37
CA SER A 41 3.95 -36.08 40.29
C SER A 41 3.41 -35.48 38.98
N ILE A 42 4.11 -34.48 38.46
CA ILE A 42 3.88 -33.94 37.11
C ILE A 42 4.02 -35.05 36.04
N SER A 43 4.71 -36.15 36.39
CA SER A 43 4.85 -37.36 35.58
C SER A 43 3.56 -38.18 35.42
N LYS A 44 2.54 -38.01 36.28
CA LYS A 44 1.27 -38.77 36.19
C LYS A 44 0.22 -38.15 35.27
N GLU A 45 0.36 -36.88 34.88
CA GLU A 45 -0.33 -36.30 33.72
C GLU A 45 0.56 -36.39 32.47
N GLN A 46 0.97 -37.61 32.09
CA GLN A 46 1.41 -37.81 30.72
C GLN A 46 0.19 -37.63 29.82
N ILE A 47 0.07 -36.44 29.23
CA ILE A 47 -0.91 -36.17 28.18
C ILE A 47 -0.56 -37.08 27.00
N GLU A 48 -1.20 -38.25 26.96
CA GLU A 48 -0.97 -39.26 25.92
C GLU A 48 -1.53 -38.75 24.59
N GLY A 49 -0.64 -38.27 23.74
CA GLY A 49 -0.95 -37.97 22.35
C GLY A 49 -0.20 -36.76 21.81
N PRO A 50 0.69 -36.92 20.81
CA PRO A 50 1.40 -35.79 20.20
C PRO A 50 0.44 -34.74 19.61
N PHE A 51 -0.77 -35.14 19.21
CA PHE A 51 -1.82 -34.24 18.73
C PHE A 51 -2.52 -33.46 19.86
N VAL A 52 -2.73 -34.07 21.02
CA VAL A 52 -3.33 -33.40 22.20
C VAL A 52 -2.36 -32.36 22.74
N VAL A 53 -1.09 -32.72 22.89
CA VAL A 53 0.00 -31.81 23.26
C VAL A 53 0.11 -30.66 22.25
N PHE A 54 0.04 -30.96 20.94
CA PHE A 54 0.02 -29.93 19.90
C PHE A 54 -1.15 -28.95 20.08
N GLY A 55 -2.36 -29.45 20.34
CA GLY A 55 -3.57 -28.66 20.50
C GLY A 55 -3.52 -27.76 21.74
N ILE A 56 -3.05 -28.27 22.87
CA ILE A 56 -2.87 -27.50 24.11
C ILE A 56 -1.84 -26.38 23.88
N HIS A 57 -0.67 -26.71 23.33
CA HIS A 57 0.35 -25.71 23.00
C HIS A 57 -0.16 -24.67 22.00
N PHE A 58 -0.90 -25.10 20.97
CA PHE A 58 -1.46 -24.20 19.95
C PHE A 58 -2.43 -23.19 20.57
N TRP A 59 -3.37 -23.64 21.39
CA TRP A 59 -4.34 -22.76 22.05
C TRP A 59 -3.69 -21.84 23.08
N ALA A 60 -2.73 -22.35 23.86
CA ALA A 60 -1.99 -21.54 24.83
C ALA A 60 -1.21 -20.40 24.13
N LEU A 61 -0.56 -20.69 23.00
CA LEU A 61 0.18 -19.68 22.23
C LEU A 61 -0.74 -18.69 21.51
N LEU A 62 -1.88 -19.15 21.01
CA LEU A 62 -2.89 -18.25 20.43
C LEU A 62 -3.49 -17.33 21.51
N LEU A 63 -3.74 -17.84 22.71
CA LEU A 63 -4.15 -17.04 23.86
C LEU A 63 -3.07 -16.05 24.30
N LYS A 64 -1.79 -16.46 24.34
CA LYS A 64 -0.65 -15.56 24.57
C LYS A 64 -0.68 -14.39 23.59
N ARG A 65 -0.88 -14.66 22.30
CA ARG A 65 -0.93 -13.64 21.24
C ARG A 65 -2.11 -12.68 21.42
N LEU A 66 -3.29 -13.20 21.74
CA LEU A 66 -4.47 -12.39 22.05
C LEU A 66 -4.25 -11.50 23.28
N LEU A 67 -3.66 -12.02 24.36
CA LEU A 67 -3.39 -11.27 25.58
C LEU A 67 -2.34 -10.16 25.35
N LEU A 68 -1.28 -10.46 24.60
CA LEU A 68 -0.28 -9.46 24.22
C LEU A 68 -0.89 -8.36 23.36
N SER A 69 -1.74 -8.71 22.38
CA SER A 69 -2.45 -7.75 21.56
C SER A 69 -3.46 -6.91 22.36
N LYS A 70 -4.13 -7.52 23.35
CA LYS A 70 -5.03 -6.80 24.27
C LYS A 70 -4.27 -5.81 25.14
N ARG A 71 -3.05 -6.14 25.58
CA ARG A 71 -2.19 -5.22 26.35
C ARG A 71 -1.77 -4.01 25.51
N SER A 72 -1.63 -4.16 24.19
CA SER A 72 -1.35 -3.09 23.23
C SER A 72 -2.57 -2.68 22.40
N LEU A 73 -3.78 -2.76 22.97
CA LEU A 73 -5.05 -2.52 22.24
C LEU A 73 -5.07 -1.17 21.52
N LYS A 74 -4.50 -0.12 22.12
CA LYS A 74 -4.41 1.21 21.50
C LYS A 74 -3.62 1.18 20.19
N THR A 75 -2.48 0.50 20.16
CA THR A 75 -1.64 0.36 18.96
C THR A 75 -2.35 -0.50 17.92
N PHE A 76 -2.95 -1.62 18.35
CA PHE A 76 -3.73 -2.50 17.48
C PHE A 76 -4.91 -1.79 16.81
N VAL A 77 -5.67 -1.00 17.58
CA VAL A 77 -6.81 -0.23 17.07
C VAL A 77 -6.33 0.86 16.11
N MET A 78 -5.24 1.57 16.43
CA MET A 78 -4.71 2.60 15.53
C MET A 78 -4.22 2.02 14.19
N GLU A 79 -3.54 0.87 14.23
CA GLU A 79 -3.11 0.18 13.02
C GLU A 79 -4.26 -0.34 12.15
N LEU A 80 -5.44 -0.60 12.74
CA LEU A 80 -6.63 -0.97 11.98
C LEU A 80 -7.40 0.25 11.48
N LEU A 81 -7.52 1.30 12.31
CA LEU A 81 -8.25 2.52 12.00
C LEU A 81 -7.57 3.34 10.90
N ILE A 82 -6.24 3.39 10.85
CA ILE A 82 -5.52 4.17 9.83
C ILE A 82 -5.82 3.65 8.41
N PRO A 83 -5.64 2.35 8.08
CA PRO A 83 -6.08 1.79 6.81
C PRO A 83 -7.56 2.04 6.53
N GLY A 84 -8.43 1.86 7.53
CA GLY A 84 -9.87 2.10 7.39
C GLY A 84 -10.18 3.55 7.01
N PHE A 85 -9.58 4.53 7.69
CA PHE A 85 -9.76 5.95 7.41
C PHE A 85 -9.24 6.33 6.02
N LEU A 86 -8.09 5.79 5.61
CA LEU A 86 -7.55 5.99 4.26
C LEU A 86 -8.51 5.44 3.19
N ILE A 87 -9.07 4.26 3.41
CA ILE A 87 -10.04 3.65 2.48
C ILE A 87 -11.32 4.48 2.42
N ILE A 88 -11.87 4.90 3.56
CA ILE A 88 -13.08 5.73 3.62
C ILE A 88 -12.86 7.06 2.91
N GLY A 89 -11.77 7.77 3.24
CA GLY A 89 -11.44 9.06 2.62
C GLY A 89 -11.19 8.93 1.12
N GLY A 90 -10.41 7.93 0.71
CA GLY A 90 -10.11 7.69 -0.70
C GLY A 90 -11.33 7.29 -1.51
N PHE A 91 -12.19 6.41 -0.99
CA PHE A 91 -13.42 6.02 -1.70
C PHE A 91 -14.49 7.12 -1.65
N GLY A 92 -14.49 7.96 -0.60
CA GLY A 92 -15.33 9.15 -0.56
C GLY A 92 -14.98 10.14 -1.66
N LEU A 93 -13.69 10.36 -1.92
CA LEU A 93 -13.24 11.27 -2.99
C LEU A 93 -13.67 10.82 -4.39
N THR A 94 -13.85 9.51 -4.64
CA THR A 94 -14.29 9.03 -5.97
C THR A 94 -15.77 9.26 -6.23
N LYS A 95 -16.56 9.62 -5.21
CA LYS A 95 -17.97 10.01 -5.39
C LYS A 95 -18.14 11.43 -5.91
N ILE A 96 -17.09 12.23 -5.89
CA ILE A 96 -17.11 13.58 -6.47
C ILE A 96 -17.07 13.42 -8.00
N LYS A 97 -18.21 13.67 -8.66
CA LYS A 97 -18.29 13.72 -10.13
C LYS A 97 -17.69 15.02 -10.64
N PHE A 98 -16.63 14.93 -11.42
CA PHE A 98 -16.03 16.08 -12.10
C PHE A 98 -16.72 16.38 -13.42
N LEU A 99 -17.24 15.35 -14.08
CA LEU A 99 -18.06 15.50 -15.28
C LEU A 99 -19.53 15.68 -14.88
N LYS A 100 -20.09 16.84 -15.19
CA LYS A 100 -21.51 17.16 -15.03
C LYS A 100 -22.01 17.73 -16.35
N ASP A 101 -23.24 17.40 -16.69
CA ASP A 101 -23.88 18.00 -17.87
C ASP A 101 -23.90 19.52 -17.71
N SER A 102 -23.46 20.21 -18.75
CA SER A 102 -23.49 21.66 -18.79
C SER A 102 -24.96 22.12 -18.78
N PRO A 103 -25.32 23.13 -17.96
CA PRO A 103 -26.68 23.61 -17.93
C PRO A 103 -27.06 24.24 -19.27
N GLN A 104 -28.34 24.17 -19.60
CA GLN A 104 -28.89 24.88 -20.74
C GLN A 104 -28.78 26.40 -20.53
N VAL A 105 -28.30 27.12 -21.54
CA VAL A 105 -28.06 28.58 -21.46
C VAL A 105 -28.93 29.29 -22.49
N VAL A 106 -29.86 30.11 -22.02
CA VAL A 106 -30.69 30.97 -22.89
C VAL A 106 -29.85 32.16 -23.37
N LEU A 107 -29.79 32.38 -24.68
CA LEU A 107 -29.07 33.51 -25.28
C LEU A 107 -29.90 34.78 -25.13
N ASP A 108 -29.68 35.48 -24.01
CA ASP A 108 -30.34 36.75 -23.69
C ASP A 108 -29.36 37.78 -23.13
N THR A 109 -29.78 39.04 -23.06
CA THR A 109 -28.96 40.14 -22.51
C THR A 109 -28.61 39.91 -21.04
N SER A 110 -29.42 39.16 -20.30
CA SER A 110 -29.18 38.74 -18.92
C SER A 110 -27.95 37.84 -18.73
N LEU A 111 -27.34 37.33 -19.80
CA LEU A 111 -26.09 36.57 -19.72
C LEU A 111 -24.91 37.43 -19.30
N PHE A 112 -25.01 38.75 -19.51
CA PHE A 112 -23.94 39.67 -19.19
C PHE A 112 -24.25 40.39 -17.86
N PRO A 113 -23.25 40.58 -17.00
CA PRO A 113 -23.47 41.08 -15.64
C PRO A 113 -23.87 42.57 -15.56
N ASP A 114 -23.51 43.36 -16.57
CA ASP A 114 -23.78 44.80 -16.66
C ASP A 114 -24.37 45.15 -18.03
N ASP A 115 -24.97 46.34 -18.15
CA ASP A 115 -25.43 46.91 -19.43
C ASP A 115 -24.28 46.97 -20.46
N GLN A 116 -24.55 46.50 -21.67
CA GLN A 116 -23.54 46.29 -22.70
C GLN A 116 -23.22 47.56 -23.47
N ARG A 117 -21.95 47.99 -23.45
CA ARG A 117 -21.49 49.07 -24.33
C ARG A 117 -21.39 48.59 -25.76
N LEU A 118 -22.24 49.11 -26.62
CA LEU A 118 -22.33 48.76 -28.02
C LEU A 118 -21.90 49.94 -28.87
N ILE A 119 -21.06 49.67 -29.87
CA ILE A 119 -20.63 50.65 -30.86
C ILE A 119 -21.07 50.14 -32.21
N TYR A 120 -21.58 51.03 -33.04
CA TYR A 120 -21.90 50.77 -34.43
C TYR A 120 -21.51 51.96 -35.32
N ASN A 121 -21.22 51.70 -36.59
CA ASN A 121 -21.03 52.77 -37.58
C ASN A 121 -22.38 53.36 -37.99
N SER A 122 -22.51 54.69 -37.97
CA SER A 122 -23.74 55.39 -38.36
C SER A 122 -23.97 55.39 -39.88
N ASN A 123 -22.92 55.15 -40.65
CA ASN A 123 -22.94 55.21 -42.11
C ASN A 123 -22.79 53.80 -42.69
N ALA A 124 -23.86 53.23 -43.23
CA ALA A 124 -23.81 52.03 -44.07
C ALA A 124 -23.93 52.42 -45.54
N VAL A 125 -23.34 51.63 -46.45
CA VAL A 125 -23.51 51.85 -47.89
C VAL A 125 -24.90 51.35 -48.29
N VAL A 126 -25.79 52.30 -48.61
CA VAL A 126 -27.13 52.00 -49.13
C VAL A 126 -27.01 51.74 -50.64
N SER A 127 -27.28 50.51 -51.07
CA SER A 127 -27.16 50.07 -52.47
C SER A 127 -28.07 50.83 -53.44
N THR A 128 -29.14 51.46 -52.96
CA THR A 128 -30.23 52.04 -53.76
C THR A 128 -30.47 53.53 -53.53
N GLY A 129 -29.50 54.27 -52.96
CA GLY A 129 -29.62 55.72 -52.78
C GLY A 129 -30.69 56.16 -51.77
N GLY A 130 -31.11 55.24 -50.89
CA GLY A 130 -32.06 55.50 -49.80
C GLY A 130 -31.42 56.16 -48.56
N THR A 131 -32.28 56.52 -47.60
CA THR A 131 -31.90 57.11 -46.30
C THR A 131 -31.82 56.07 -45.17
N ASP A 132 -31.66 54.79 -45.53
CA ASP A 132 -31.67 53.66 -44.59
C ASP A 132 -30.54 53.80 -43.57
N ASN A 133 -30.93 54.05 -42.32
CA ASN A 133 -29.99 54.31 -41.23
C ASN A 133 -29.82 53.05 -40.37
N PRO A 134 -28.58 52.58 -40.11
CA PRO A 134 -28.31 51.47 -39.20
C PRO A 134 -28.91 51.63 -37.79
N SER A 135 -29.18 52.87 -37.35
CA SER A 135 -29.88 53.14 -36.09
C SER A 135 -31.22 52.41 -35.98
N ASP A 136 -31.91 52.19 -37.10
CA ASP A 136 -33.20 51.51 -37.11
C ASP A 136 -33.09 50.06 -36.63
N LEU A 137 -32.02 49.36 -37.01
CA LEU A 137 -31.78 47.98 -36.56
C LEU A 137 -31.30 47.95 -35.12
N ILE A 138 -30.45 48.89 -34.72
CA ILE A 138 -29.93 48.98 -33.36
C ILE A 138 -31.07 49.25 -32.34
N ASN A 139 -32.02 50.10 -32.69
CA ASN A 139 -33.20 50.36 -31.86
C ASN A 139 -34.17 49.16 -31.76
N LEU A 140 -34.06 48.20 -32.68
CA LEU A 140 -34.86 46.97 -32.71
C LEU A 140 -34.16 45.79 -32.04
N LEU A 141 -32.97 45.96 -31.46
CA LEU A 141 -32.31 44.94 -30.66
C LEU A 141 -33.23 44.46 -29.52
N ARG A 142 -33.00 43.24 -29.06
CA ARG A 142 -33.68 42.73 -27.86
C ARG A 142 -33.28 43.57 -26.66
N ASN A 143 -34.25 43.99 -25.84
CA ASN A 143 -34.03 44.84 -24.66
C ASN A 143 -33.04 46.00 -24.92
N PRO A 144 -33.39 46.99 -25.75
CA PRO A 144 -32.50 48.11 -26.08
C PRO A 144 -31.98 48.88 -24.86
N SER A 145 -32.73 48.85 -23.76
CA SER A 145 -32.34 49.41 -22.46
C SER A 145 -31.06 48.83 -21.88
N ASP A 146 -30.74 47.58 -22.23
CA ASP A 146 -29.61 46.84 -21.69
C ASP A 146 -28.33 47.16 -22.45
N PHE A 147 -28.40 48.03 -23.47
CA PHE A 147 -27.26 48.46 -24.27
C PHE A 147 -27.01 49.97 -24.12
N ASN A 148 -25.79 50.32 -23.72
CA ASN A 148 -25.29 51.69 -23.82
C ASN A 148 -24.70 51.91 -25.23
N ILE A 149 -25.54 52.42 -26.12
CA ILE A 149 -25.27 52.49 -27.57
C ILE A 149 -24.56 53.80 -27.92
N THR A 150 -23.42 53.70 -28.61
CA THR A 150 -22.69 54.83 -29.19
C THR A 150 -22.55 54.64 -30.70
N SER A 151 -22.94 55.64 -31.48
CA SER A 151 -22.71 55.64 -32.94
C SER A 151 -21.35 56.27 -33.26
N ASP A 152 -20.57 55.63 -34.12
CA ASP A 152 -19.38 56.22 -34.74
C ASP A 152 -19.73 56.83 -36.10
N SER A 153 -19.44 58.11 -36.28
CA SER A 153 -19.75 58.88 -37.49
C SER A 153 -18.65 58.85 -38.56
N GLY A 154 -17.70 57.92 -38.45
CA GLY A 154 -16.63 57.70 -39.41
C GLY A 154 -17.14 57.41 -40.82
N SER A 155 -16.34 57.79 -41.81
CA SER A 155 -16.60 57.45 -43.21
C SER A 155 -15.85 56.17 -43.55
N TYR A 156 -16.57 55.05 -43.61
CA TYR A 156 -16.02 53.74 -43.91
C TYR A 156 -16.26 53.37 -45.39
N ALA A 157 -15.22 52.93 -46.09
CA ALA A 157 -15.40 52.35 -47.42
C ALA A 157 -16.13 51.00 -47.31
N ASP A 158 -17.01 50.66 -48.27
CA ASP A 158 -17.54 49.30 -48.39
C ASP A 158 -16.49 48.35 -49.00
N SER A 159 -15.42 48.15 -48.25
CA SER A 159 -14.32 47.27 -48.57
C SER A 159 -13.71 46.76 -47.26
N GLN A 160 -12.80 45.80 -47.37
CA GLN A 160 -12.05 45.30 -46.22
C GLN A 160 -11.30 46.42 -45.47
N ALA A 161 -10.82 47.45 -46.19
CA ALA A 161 -10.15 48.59 -45.58
C ALA A 161 -11.06 49.39 -44.63
N GLY A 162 -12.37 49.48 -44.92
CA GLY A 162 -13.34 50.11 -44.01
C GLY A 162 -13.52 49.31 -42.71
N LEU A 163 -13.49 47.99 -42.80
CA LEU A 163 -13.56 47.10 -41.63
C LEU A 163 -12.31 47.21 -40.75
N GLU A 164 -11.13 47.29 -41.35
CA GLU A 164 -9.85 47.47 -40.63
C GLU A 164 -9.80 48.81 -39.88
N ILE A 165 -10.27 49.90 -40.51
CA ILE A 165 -10.37 51.20 -39.84
C ILE A 165 -11.37 51.14 -38.67
N TYR A 166 -12.48 50.42 -38.82
CA TYR A 166 -13.45 50.25 -37.74
C TYR A 166 -12.89 49.41 -36.59
N ASP A 167 -12.10 48.39 -36.88
CA ASP A 167 -11.40 47.59 -35.86
C ASP A 167 -10.44 48.46 -35.04
N ASP A 168 -9.70 49.37 -35.68
CA ASP A 168 -8.85 50.35 -34.99
C ASP A 168 -9.67 51.28 -34.08
N VAL A 169 -10.86 51.71 -34.50
CA VAL A 169 -11.77 52.52 -33.66
C VAL A 169 -12.21 51.74 -32.43
N LEU A 170 -12.61 50.47 -32.59
CA LEU A 170 -12.99 49.61 -31.47
C LEU A 170 -11.80 49.36 -30.53
N TYR A 171 -10.61 49.12 -31.07
CA TYR A 171 -9.38 48.94 -30.32
C TYR A 171 -9.03 50.18 -29.47
N ASN A 172 -9.09 51.37 -30.06
CA ASN A 172 -8.86 52.63 -29.35
C ASN A 172 -9.96 52.90 -28.31
N ALA A 173 -11.20 52.55 -28.61
CA ALA A 173 -12.32 52.68 -27.68
C ALA A 173 -12.20 51.68 -26.51
N ALA A 174 -11.54 50.54 -26.70
CA ALA A 174 -11.20 49.61 -25.62
C ALA A 174 -10.04 50.10 -24.75
N GLN A 175 -9.09 50.87 -25.31
CA GLN A 175 -7.96 51.48 -24.58
C GLN A 175 -8.40 52.63 -23.66
N THR A 176 -9.48 53.34 -24.00
CA THR A 176 -9.99 54.48 -23.23
C THR A 176 -10.88 54.00 -22.06
N LYS A 177 -10.41 54.21 -20.82
CA LYS A 177 -11.12 53.83 -19.57
C LYS A 177 -12.53 54.46 -19.51
N PRO A 178 -13.53 53.81 -18.89
CA PRO A 178 -13.42 52.68 -17.95
C PRO A 178 -13.59 51.29 -18.59
N ILE A 179 -13.05 50.28 -17.90
CA ILE A 179 -13.09 48.85 -18.27
C ILE A 179 -14.50 48.26 -18.06
N SER A 180 -15.22 48.71 -17.03
CA SER A 180 -16.62 48.35 -16.76
C SER A 180 -17.57 49.49 -17.20
N PRO A 181 -18.75 49.16 -17.76
CA PRO A 181 -19.20 47.80 -18.07
C PRO A 181 -18.45 47.20 -19.26
N PHE A 182 -18.21 45.89 -19.25
CA PHE A 182 -17.42 45.22 -20.29
C PHE A 182 -18.10 45.34 -21.67
N ARG A 183 -17.28 45.28 -22.73
CA ARG A 183 -17.74 45.29 -24.12
C ARG A 183 -17.71 43.85 -24.64
N TYR A 184 -18.87 43.20 -24.71
CA TYR A 184 -18.96 41.84 -25.23
C TYR A 184 -19.23 41.77 -26.73
N GLY A 185 -19.75 42.84 -27.35
CA GLY A 185 -19.86 42.90 -28.80
C GLY A 185 -20.26 44.24 -29.41
N HIS A 186 -19.97 44.37 -30.71
CA HIS A 186 -20.17 45.55 -31.54
C HIS A 186 -20.66 45.13 -32.93
N TYR A 187 -21.26 46.06 -33.69
CA TYR A 187 -21.73 45.80 -35.04
C TYR A 187 -21.07 46.73 -36.05
N PHE A 188 -20.80 46.21 -37.23
CA PHE A 188 -20.38 46.99 -38.39
C PHE A 188 -21.30 46.68 -39.57
N PHE A 189 -21.96 47.70 -40.09
CA PHE A 189 -22.93 47.62 -41.18
C PHE A 189 -22.23 47.98 -42.49
N HIS A 190 -22.07 47.01 -43.39
CA HIS A 190 -21.61 47.26 -44.76
C HIS A 190 -22.77 47.76 -45.63
N THR A 191 -23.89 47.03 -45.62
CA THR A 191 -25.05 47.28 -46.49
C THR A 191 -26.33 47.09 -45.69
N THR A 192 -27.21 48.08 -45.78
CA THR A 192 -28.58 48.03 -45.25
C THR A 192 -29.52 48.54 -46.34
N ASP A 193 -30.24 47.62 -46.97
CA ASP A 193 -31.31 47.92 -47.92
C ASP A 193 -32.60 47.28 -47.41
N TYR A 194 -33.42 48.10 -46.75
CA TYR A 194 -34.66 47.65 -46.12
C TYR A 194 -35.73 47.31 -47.15
N SER A 195 -35.68 47.92 -48.34
CA SER A 195 -36.67 47.71 -49.40
C SER A 195 -36.49 46.35 -50.09
N ASN A 196 -35.23 45.93 -50.29
CA ASN A 196 -34.89 44.65 -50.91
C ASN A 196 -34.55 43.54 -49.88
N HIS A 197 -34.68 43.83 -48.58
CA HIS A 197 -34.30 42.95 -47.48
C HIS A 197 -32.85 42.44 -47.56
N GLN A 198 -31.92 43.30 -48.00
CA GLN A 198 -30.50 42.96 -48.07
C GLN A 198 -29.74 43.58 -46.90
N TYR A 199 -29.12 42.73 -46.08
CA TYR A 199 -28.40 43.11 -44.88
C TYR A 199 -27.02 42.46 -44.88
N LYS A 200 -25.97 43.26 -44.71
CA LYS A 200 -24.60 42.79 -44.54
C LYS A 200 -24.01 43.43 -43.29
N VAL A 201 -23.99 42.65 -42.21
CA VAL A 201 -23.54 43.09 -40.87
C VAL A 201 -22.42 42.16 -40.38
N VAL A 202 -21.33 42.75 -39.92
CA VAL A 202 -20.24 42.07 -39.23
C VAL A 202 -20.44 42.25 -37.73
N THR A 203 -20.41 41.15 -36.98
CA THR A 203 -20.47 41.17 -35.52
C THR A 203 -19.07 41.00 -34.96
N PHE A 204 -18.61 42.00 -34.22
CA PHE A 204 -17.40 41.90 -33.42
C PHE A 204 -17.82 41.36 -32.05
N ALA A 205 -17.31 40.19 -31.68
CA ALA A 205 -17.63 39.57 -30.40
C ALA A 205 -16.36 39.33 -29.59
N ASN A 206 -16.43 39.65 -28.30
CA ASN A 206 -15.33 39.45 -27.37
C ASN A 206 -15.18 37.96 -27.04
N SER A 207 -13.99 37.41 -27.28
CA SER A 207 -13.71 35.98 -27.05
C SER A 207 -13.53 35.60 -25.58
N THR A 208 -13.53 36.57 -24.65
CA THR A 208 -13.47 36.31 -23.21
C THR A 208 -14.76 35.67 -22.67
N SER A 209 -15.90 35.87 -23.32
CA SER A 209 -17.14 35.11 -23.09
C SER A 209 -17.37 34.14 -24.24
N GLN A 210 -17.66 32.88 -23.92
CA GLN A 210 -17.95 31.86 -24.93
C GLN A 210 -19.33 32.11 -25.59
N GLU A 211 -20.24 32.72 -24.83
CA GLU A 211 -21.63 32.98 -25.17
C GLU A 211 -21.81 34.26 -25.99
N ALA A 212 -20.88 35.23 -25.90
CA ALA A 212 -20.96 36.48 -26.62
C ALA A 212 -21.07 36.30 -28.15
N LYS A 213 -20.32 35.36 -28.71
CA LYS A 213 -20.32 35.08 -30.17
C LYS A 213 -21.72 34.70 -30.68
N PRO A 214 -22.37 33.65 -30.15
CA PRO A 214 -23.72 33.31 -30.59
C PRO A 214 -24.78 34.32 -30.13
N ALA A 215 -24.63 34.94 -28.96
CA ALA A 215 -25.61 35.90 -28.43
C ALA A 215 -25.71 37.18 -29.29
N PHE A 216 -24.58 37.82 -29.62
CA PHE A 216 -24.62 39.06 -30.42
C PHE A 216 -25.05 38.81 -31.87
N ALA A 217 -24.71 37.66 -32.46
CA ALA A 217 -25.26 37.30 -33.78
C ALA A 217 -26.79 37.13 -33.70
N GLN A 218 -27.27 36.43 -32.67
CA GLN A 218 -28.69 36.21 -32.41
C GLN A 218 -29.48 37.52 -32.22
N PHE A 219 -28.96 38.47 -31.43
CA PHE A 219 -29.63 39.77 -31.23
C PHE A 219 -29.79 40.54 -32.53
N MET A 220 -28.80 40.47 -33.43
CA MET A 220 -28.87 41.10 -34.74
C MET A 220 -29.86 40.41 -35.67
N TYR A 221 -29.90 39.07 -35.68
CA TYR A 221 -30.92 38.34 -36.45
C TYR A 221 -32.33 38.72 -36.03
N GLU A 222 -32.56 38.92 -34.73
CA GLU A 222 -33.84 39.37 -34.23
C GLU A 222 -34.21 40.79 -34.65
N ALA A 223 -33.27 41.74 -34.58
CA ALA A 223 -33.47 43.09 -35.09
C ALA A 223 -33.83 43.09 -36.60
N ILE A 224 -33.10 42.32 -37.40
CA ILE A 224 -33.33 42.19 -38.85
C ILE A 224 -34.71 41.60 -39.15
N LEU A 225 -35.12 40.55 -38.42
CA LEU A 225 -36.43 39.93 -38.58
C LEU A 225 -37.57 40.86 -38.17
N ARG A 226 -37.42 41.57 -37.04
CA ARG A 226 -38.39 42.60 -36.60
C ARG A 226 -38.58 43.68 -37.66
N LYS A 227 -37.47 44.17 -38.24
CA LYS A 227 -37.49 45.19 -39.31
C LYS A 227 -38.14 44.66 -40.59
N SER A 228 -37.78 43.44 -41.00
CA SER A 228 -38.26 42.85 -42.26
C SER A 228 -39.75 42.47 -42.22
N ILE A 229 -40.25 42.03 -41.06
CA ILE A 229 -41.66 41.66 -40.85
C ILE A 229 -42.52 42.89 -40.52
N GLY A 230 -41.90 43.98 -40.04
CA GLY A 230 -42.62 45.18 -39.59
C GLY A 230 -43.34 45.00 -38.24
N SER A 231 -42.89 44.06 -37.41
CA SER A 231 -43.46 43.79 -36.09
C SER A 231 -42.41 43.92 -35.00
N ASN A 232 -42.62 44.87 -34.08
CA ASN A 232 -41.76 45.09 -32.92
C ASN A 232 -42.02 44.07 -31.77
N THR A 233 -42.99 43.17 -31.94
CA THR A 233 -43.40 42.20 -30.91
C THR A 233 -42.83 40.81 -31.11
N LEU A 234 -42.11 40.58 -32.22
CA LEU A 234 -41.50 39.30 -32.51
C LEU A 234 -40.30 39.05 -31.58
N ASN A 235 -40.43 38.08 -30.70
CA ASN A 235 -39.35 37.57 -29.84
C ASN A 235 -39.18 36.07 -30.10
N PHE A 236 -37.95 35.60 -30.36
CA PHE A 236 -37.67 34.17 -30.46
C PHE A 236 -36.48 33.78 -29.59
N THR A 237 -36.71 32.87 -28.65
CA THR A 237 -35.69 32.45 -27.69
C THR A 237 -34.72 31.48 -28.35
N ALA A 238 -33.45 31.87 -28.49
CA ALA A 238 -32.38 30.97 -28.85
C ALA A 238 -31.71 30.44 -27.58
N VAL A 239 -31.37 29.16 -27.59
CA VAL A 239 -30.84 28.47 -26.43
C VAL A 239 -29.67 27.60 -26.85
N ASN A 240 -28.57 27.67 -26.11
CA ASN A 240 -27.47 26.73 -26.21
C ASN A 240 -27.78 25.56 -25.26
N ASP A 241 -28.13 24.42 -25.85
CA ASP A 241 -28.40 23.17 -25.12
C ASP A 241 -27.31 22.14 -25.48
N PRO A 242 -26.29 21.97 -24.61
CA PRO A 242 -25.19 21.05 -24.87
C PRO A 242 -25.68 19.60 -24.95
N MET A 243 -25.05 18.81 -25.83
CA MET A 243 -25.31 17.37 -25.86
C MET A 243 -24.94 16.72 -24.51
N PRO A 244 -25.69 15.68 -24.08
CA PRO A 244 -25.36 14.97 -22.85
C PRO A 244 -23.98 14.31 -22.95
N ILE A 245 -23.32 14.15 -21.81
CA ILE A 245 -22.02 13.49 -21.75
C ILE A 245 -22.14 12.06 -22.28
N VAL A 246 -21.27 11.71 -23.23
CA VAL A 246 -21.19 10.37 -23.80
C VAL A 246 -20.69 9.35 -22.77
N GLN A 247 -21.29 8.15 -22.77
CA GLN A 247 -20.97 7.06 -21.83
C GLN A 247 -19.46 6.71 -21.75
N ILE A 248 -18.73 6.89 -22.86
CA ILE A 248 -17.28 6.66 -22.92
C ILE A 248 -16.54 7.54 -21.91
N TRP A 249 -16.94 8.82 -21.76
CA TRP A 249 -16.28 9.75 -20.84
C TRP A 249 -16.59 9.41 -19.38
N GLU A 250 -17.80 8.94 -19.09
CA GLU A 250 -18.12 8.42 -17.75
C GLU A 250 -17.32 7.16 -17.42
N ASP A 251 -17.14 6.26 -18.38
CA ASP A 251 -16.37 5.04 -18.20
C ASP A 251 -14.86 5.33 -18.07
N ASP A 252 -14.36 6.35 -18.74
CA ASP A 252 -13.01 6.88 -18.56
C ASP A 252 -12.83 7.50 -17.17
N GLU A 253 -13.80 8.29 -16.67
CA GLU A 253 -13.78 8.83 -15.30
C GLU A 253 -13.77 7.70 -14.25
N LYS A 254 -14.64 6.69 -14.41
CA LYS A 254 -14.66 5.49 -13.55
C LYS A 254 -13.33 4.72 -13.61
N SER A 255 -12.69 4.66 -14.78
CA SER A 255 -11.39 4.01 -14.96
C SER A 255 -10.26 4.81 -14.28
N ASN A 256 -10.27 6.13 -14.38
CA ASN A 256 -9.33 7.00 -13.67
C ASN A 256 -9.48 6.87 -12.15
N ASN A 257 -10.71 6.84 -11.66
CA ASN A 257 -11.01 6.58 -10.25
C ASN A 257 -10.47 5.22 -9.79
N THR A 258 -10.46 4.20 -10.67
CA THR A 258 -9.91 2.88 -10.34
C THR A 258 -8.41 2.93 -10.03
N TYR A 259 -7.63 3.76 -10.74
CA TYR A 259 -6.20 3.95 -10.42
C TYR A 259 -6.02 4.57 -9.03
N PHE A 260 -6.80 5.61 -8.70
CA PHE A 260 -6.76 6.25 -7.40
C PHE A 260 -7.17 5.28 -6.27
N ILE A 261 -8.21 4.47 -6.50
CA ILE A 261 -8.64 3.42 -5.57
C ILE A 261 -7.54 2.39 -5.34
N GLY A 262 -6.87 1.94 -6.40
CA GLY A 262 -5.74 1.02 -6.30
C GLY A 262 -4.59 1.61 -5.48
N PHE A 263 -4.26 2.88 -5.70
CA PHE A 263 -3.25 3.60 -4.92
C PHE A 263 -3.61 3.68 -3.43
N VAL A 264 -4.84 4.08 -3.10
CA VAL A 264 -5.33 4.17 -1.71
C VAL A 264 -5.33 2.80 -1.03
N LEU A 265 -5.83 1.76 -1.71
CA LEU A 265 -5.82 0.39 -1.20
C LEU A 265 -4.37 -0.11 -0.96
N GLY A 266 -3.45 0.20 -1.88
CA GLY A 266 -2.04 -0.15 -1.74
C GLY A 266 -1.40 0.47 -0.51
N ILE A 267 -1.70 1.74 -0.21
CA ILE A 267 -1.21 2.40 1.03
C ILE A 267 -1.82 1.74 2.27
N ALA A 268 -3.14 1.56 2.27
CA ALA A 268 -3.86 1.02 3.42
C ALA A 268 -3.37 -0.39 3.79
N LEU A 269 -3.16 -1.26 2.78
CA LEU A 269 -2.70 -2.63 2.99
C LEU A 269 -1.19 -2.73 3.29
N ALA A 270 -0.38 -1.74 2.90
CA ALA A 270 1.07 -1.74 3.15
C ALA A 270 1.44 -1.62 4.63
N LEU A 271 0.57 -1.02 5.46
CA LEU A 271 0.83 -0.75 6.87
C LEU A 271 0.69 -1.98 7.78
N VAL A 272 -0.18 -2.93 7.44
CA VAL A 272 -0.49 -4.06 8.32
C VAL A 272 0.69 -5.05 8.48
N PRO A 273 1.41 -5.43 7.41
CA PRO A 273 2.58 -6.31 7.50
C PRO A 273 3.69 -5.80 8.40
N THR A 274 3.80 -4.48 8.58
CA THR A 274 4.81 -3.84 9.45
C THR A 274 4.71 -4.32 10.90
N SER A 275 3.48 -4.42 11.40
CA SER A 275 3.22 -4.88 12.77
C SER A 275 3.56 -6.36 13.00
N ILE A 276 3.46 -7.17 11.94
CA ILE A 276 3.78 -8.60 11.97
C ILE A 276 5.31 -8.75 12.12
N VAL A 277 6.09 -8.05 11.29
CA VAL A 277 7.55 -8.09 11.33
C VAL A 277 8.10 -7.61 12.67
N GLY A 278 7.57 -6.51 13.21
CA GLY A 278 8.00 -5.98 14.51
C GLY A 278 7.84 -7.00 15.62
N PHE A 279 6.69 -7.66 15.68
CA PHE A 279 6.45 -8.72 16.67
C PHE A 279 7.44 -9.90 16.53
N LEU A 280 7.64 -10.41 15.31
CA LEU A 280 8.53 -11.55 15.05
C LEU A 280 9.98 -11.25 15.47
N LEU A 281 10.45 -10.03 15.19
CA LEU A 281 11.80 -9.60 15.57
C LEU A 281 11.93 -9.39 17.06
N ASN A 282 10.92 -8.81 17.72
CA ASN A 282 10.93 -8.68 19.17
C ASN A 282 10.97 -10.06 19.87
N GLU A 283 10.27 -11.08 19.36
CA GLU A 283 10.38 -12.45 19.92
C GLU A 283 11.75 -13.08 19.65
N ARG A 284 12.34 -12.84 18.46
CA ARG A 284 13.67 -13.34 18.11
C ARG A 284 14.77 -12.68 18.94
N ASN A 285 14.74 -11.36 19.09
CA ASN A 285 15.76 -10.59 19.80
C ASN A 285 15.79 -10.90 21.29
N ASN A 286 14.62 -11.19 21.88
CA ASN A 286 14.51 -11.63 23.27
C ASN A 286 14.66 -13.15 23.45
N GLN A 287 14.98 -13.89 22.38
CA GLN A 287 15.12 -15.36 22.38
C GLN A 287 13.92 -16.10 23.01
N LEU A 288 12.71 -15.55 22.89
CA LEU A 288 11.52 -16.11 23.54
C LEU A 288 11.15 -17.48 22.97
N LEU A 289 11.28 -17.67 21.67
CA LEU A 289 11.08 -18.97 21.03
C LEU A 289 12.02 -20.03 21.62
N HIS A 290 13.28 -19.68 21.85
CA HIS A 290 14.27 -20.60 22.42
C HIS A 290 13.89 -21.00 23.85
N GLN A 291 13.52 -20.04 24.69
CA GLN A 291 13.02 -20.31 26.05
C GLN A 291 11.79 -21.23 26.05
N GLN A 292 10.86 -21.02 25.11
CA GLN A 292 9.68 -21.87 24.98
C GLN A 292 10.03 -23.29 24.52
N ILE A 293 10.98 -23.45 23.58
CA ILE A 293 11.43 -24.77 23.12
C ILE A 293 12.12 -25.53 24.26
N ILE A 294 12.98 -24.89 25.06
CA ILE A 294 13.59 -25.51 26.25
C ILE A 294 12.52 -25.98 27.23
N SER A 295 11.40 -25.25 27.32
CA SER A 295 10.27 -25.61 28.17
C SER A 295 9.40 -26.76 27.61
N GLY A 296 9.81 -27.41 26.53
CA GLY A 296 9.08 -28.54 25.92
C GLY A 296 8.00 -28.14 24.90
N MET A 297 7.96 -26.88 24.45
CA MET A 297 6.96 -26.43 23.48
C MET A 297 7.18 -27.06 22.09
N ASN A 298 6.09 -27.51 21.47
CA ASN A 298 6.11 -27.96 20.08
C ASN A 298 6.30 -26.76 19.11
N LYS A 299 7.36 -26.82 18.31
CA LYS A 299 7.73 -25.82 17.30
C LYS A 299 6.66 -25.60 16.23
N ALA A 300 5.94 -26.65 15.81
CA ALA A 300 4.86 -26.53 14.83
C ALA A 300 3.66 -25.75 15.41
N SER A 301 3.34 -25.96 16.69
CA SER A 301 2.28 -25.21 17.39
C SER A 301 2.58 -23.71 17.43
N TYR A 302 3.85 -23.35 17.62
CA TYR A 302 4.30 -21.95 17.59
C TYR A 302 4.08 -21.29 16.23
N TRP A 303 4.57 -21.89 15.15
CA TRP A 303 4.42 -21.30 13.82
C TRP A 303 2.96 -21.24 13.37
N MET A 304 2.18 -22.28 13.64
CA MET A 304 0.77 -22.33 13.26
C MET A 304 -0.07 -21.31 14.04
N SER A 305 0.14 -21.18 15.36
CA SER A 305 -0.59 -20.20 16.17
C SER A 305 -0.26 -18.76 15.76
N ASN A 306 1.01 -18.47 15.48
CA ASN A 306 1.43 -17.17 14.96
C ASN A 306 0.79 -16.88 13.59
N TYR A 307 0.82 -17.85 12.68
CA TYR A 307 0.25 -17.73 11.34
C TYR A 307 -1.26 -17.49 11.35
N VAL A 308 -2.02 -18.28 12.13
CA VAL A 308 -3.47 -18.13 12.26
C VAL A 308 -3.84 -16.77 12.84
N PHE A 309 -3.11 -16.30 13.85
CA PHE A 309 -3.33 -14.99 14.45
C PHE A 309 -3.06 -13.85 13.46
N ASP A 310 -1.94 -13.90 12.74
CA ASP A 310 -1.58 -12.86 11.77
C ASP A 310 -2.51 -12.85 10.55
N LEU A 311 -2.95 -14.03 10.10
CA LEU A 311 -4.00 -14.14 9.08
C LEU A 311 -5.29 -13.48 9.56
N ALA A 312 -5.79 -13.85 10.75
CA ALA A 312 -7.01 -13.30 11.31
C ALA A 312 -6.92 -11.76 11.38
N ARG A 313 -5.79 -11.23 11.83
CA ARG A 313 -5.53 -9.79 11.88
C ARG A 313 -5.61 -9.12 10.50
N LEU A 314 -4.94 -9.67 9.49
CA LEU A 314 -4.95 -9.09 8.15
C LEU A 314 -6.34 -9.19 7.49
N PHE A 315 -7.07 -10.27 7.78
CA PHE A 315 -8.45 -10.44 7.31
C PHE A 315 -9.39 -9.35 7.81
N VAL A 316 -9.20 -8.82 9.02
CA VAL A 316 -10.03 -7.71 9.52
C VAL A 316 -9.92 -6.49 8.60
N THR A 317 -8.70 -6.08 8.23
CA THR A 317 -8.48 -4.96 7.30
C THR A 317 -9.05 -5.25 5.90
N VAL A 318 -8.88 -6.47 5.42
CA VAL A 318 -9.42 -6.92 4.12
C VAL A 318 -10.94 -6.89 4.09
N ILE A 319 -11.60 -7.36 5.15
CA ILE A 319 -13.06 -7.36 5.25
C ILE A 319 -13.59 -5.92 5.28
N PHE A 320 -12.92 -5.00 6.00
CA PHE A 320 -13.26 -3.57 5.94
C PHE A 320 -13.10 -3.01 4.53
N ALA A 321 -12.01 -3.33 3.84
CA ALA A 321 -11.79 -2.89 2.45
C ALA A 321 -12.90 -3.39 1.52
N ILE A 322 -13.30 -4.66 1.64
CA ILE A 322 -14.40 -5.24 0.85
C ILE A 322 -15.73 -4.56 1.20
N ALA A 323 -16.04 -4.36 2.48
CA ALA A 323 -17.25 -3.68 2.90
C ALA A 323 -17.35 -2.28 2.29
N PHE A 324 -16.28 -1.48 2.35
CA PHE A 324 -16.27 -0.14 1.78
C PHE A 324 -16.31 -0.13 0.25
N LEU A 325 -15.78 -1.14 -0.44
CA LEU A 325 -15.94 -1.25 -1.90
C LEU A 325 -17.42 -1.33 -2.31
N TYR A 326 -18.24 -2.03 -1.52
CA TYR A 326 -19.68 -2.14 -1.76
C TYR A 326 -20.46 -0.93 -1.24
N ILE A 327 -20.15 -0.41 -0.05
CA ILE A 327 -20.80 0.78 0.52
C ILE A 327 -20.64 1.98 -0.41
N PHE A 328 -19.45 2.18 -0.96
CA PHE A 328 -19.16 3.27 -1.89
C PHE A 328 -19.45 2.90 -3.35
N ASP A 329 -20.15 1.80 -3.64
CA ASP A 329 -20.52 1.35 -5.00
C ASP A 329 -19.41 1.62 -6.05
N VAL A 330 -18.22 1.08 -5.77
CA VAL A 330 -17.00 1.35 -6.56
C VAL A 330 -17.01 0.60 -7.91
N GLY A 331 -17.90 -0.38 -8.08
CA GLY A 331 -18.15 -1.03 -9.37
C GLY A 331 -17.06 -1.99 -9.87
N ILE A 332 -16.16 -2.47 -9.00
CA ILE A 332 -15.08 -3.43 -9.36
C ILE A 332 -15.48 -4.87 -8.97
N LYS A 333 -16.19 -5.55 -9.88
CA LYS A 333 -16.88 -6.85 -9.64
C LYS A 333 -16.03 -7.97 -9.04
N TYR A 334 -14.72 -8.02 -9.30
CA TYR A 334 -13.84 -9.12 -8.85
C TYR A 334 -12.73 -8.68 -7.88
N ALA A 335 -12.77 -7.43 -7.38
CA ALA A 335 -11.75 -6.94 -6.45
C ALA A 335 -11.70 -7.74 -5.14
N TRP A 336 -12.87 -8.17 -4.65
CA TRP A 336 -12.99 -8.95 -3.42
C TRP A 336 -12.19 -10.26 -3.46
N LEU A 337 -12.04 -10.89 -4.63
CA LEU A 337 -11.31 -12.15 -4.77
C LEU A 337 -9.80 -11.94 -4.56
N PHE A 338 -9.23 -10.86 -5.11
CA PHE A 338 -7.84 -10.48 -4.87
C PHE A 338 -7.60 -10.16 -3.38
N LEU A 339 -8.51 -9.39 -2.78
CA LEU A 339 -8.42 -9.00 -1.38
C LEU A 339 -8.50 -10.21 -0.43
N LEU A 340 -9.33 -11.22 -0.72
CA LEU A 340 -9.41 -12.45 0.09
C LEU A 340 -8.19 -13.36 -0.05
N LEU A 341 -7.55 -13.40 -1.22
CA LEU A 341 -6.35 -14.21 -1.45
C LEU A 341 -5.07 -13.56 -0.91
N PHE A 342 -5.06 -12.23 -0.82
CA PHE A 342 -3.89 -11.45 -0.39
C PHE A 342 -3.30 -11.89 0.96
N PRO A 343 -4.09 -12.11 2.05
CA PRO A 343 -3.53 -12.54 3.32
C PRO A 343 -2.72 -13.83 3.29
N PHE A 344 -3.19 -14.83 2.54
CA PHE A 344 -2.50 -16.11 2.44
C PHE A 344 -1.13 -16.01 1.75
N ALA A 345 -0.96 -15.05 0.83
CA ALA A 345 0.33 -14.83 0.17
C ALA A 345 1.21 -13.86 0.96
N MET A 346 0.61 -12.86 1.60
CA MET A 346 1.34 -11.78 2.27
C MET A 346 1.97 -12.22 3.58
N VAL A 347 1.27 -12.98 4.43
CA VAL A 347 1.79 -13.40 5.74
C VAL A 347 3.07 -14.25 5.60
N PRO A 348 3.11 -15.29 4.74
CA PRO A 348 4.34 -16.07 4.56
C PRO A 348 5.49 -15.22 3.99
N TYR A 349 5.19 -14.33 3.04
CA TYR A 349 6.19 -13.41 2.49
C TYR A 349 6.78 -12.49 3.57
N THR A 350 5.96 -11.98 4.48
CA THR A 350 6.40 -11.18 5.63
C THR A 350 7.30 -11.98 6.58
N TYR A 351 7.00 -13.25 6.80
CA TYR A 351 7.82 -14.12 7.65
C TYR A 351 9.20 -14.35 7.03
N VAL A 352 9.27 -14.64 5.73
CA VAL A 352 10.55 -14.79 5.01
C VAL A 352 11.38 -13.51 5.08
N THR A 353 10.77 -12.37 4.79
CA THR A 353 11.48 -11.08 4.81
C THR A 353 11.95 -10.70 6.21
N SER A 354 11.28 -11.15 7.28
CA SER A 354 11.74 -10.94 8.66
C SER A 354 13.11 -11.55 8.96
N PHE A 355 13.55 -12.58 8.21
CA PHE A 355 14.87 -13.20 8.40
C PHE A 355 16.02 -12.36 7.83
N LEU A 356 15.73 -11.35 7.00
CA LEU A 356 16.73 -10.44 6.44
C LEU A 356 17.18 -9.37 7.43
N PHE A 357 16.50 -9.24 8.57
CA PHE A 357 16.73 -8.17 9.55
C PHE A 357 17.08 -8.74 10.93
N SER A 358 17.94 -8.00 11.62
CA SER A 358 18.27 -8.22 13.04
C SER A 358 17.68 -7.14 13.94
N ASP A 359 17.41 -5.94 13.41
CA ASP A 359 16.85 -4.80 14.14
C ASP A 359 15.36 -4.63 13.86
N GLU A 360 14.58 -4.37 14.91
CA GLU A 360 13.12 -4.22 14.84
C GLU A 360 12.71 -2.98 14.05
N ASN A 361 13.27 -1.82 14.39
CA ASN A 361 12.91 -0.53 13.78
C ASN A 361 13.29 -0.49 12.30
N GLY A 362 14.49 -0.96 11.96
CA GLY A 362 14.96 -1.06 10.58
C GLY A 362 14.03 -1.92 9.72
N ALA A 363 13.60 -3.07 10.23
CA ALA A 363 12.71 -3.97 9.51
C ALA A 363 11.31 -3.37 9.32
N MET A 364 10.73 -2.77 10.37
CA MET A 364 9.41 -2.13 10.29
C MET A 364 9.39 -1.01 9.24
N ASN A 365 10.41 -0.14 9.24
CA ASN A 365 10.53 0.93 8.27
C ASN A 365 10.71 0.39 6.85
N PHE A 366 11.59 -0.60 6.67
CA PHE A 366 11.78 -1.24 5.37
C PHE A 366 10.49 -1.87 4.85
N THR A 367 9.79 -2.68 5.66
CA THR A 367 8.55 -3.34 5.27
C THR A 367 7.47 -2.34 4.89
N THR A 368 7.34 -1.24 5.63
CA THR A 368 6.38 -0.17 5.33
C THR A 368 6.69 0.48 3.97
N TYR A 369 7.91 0.97 3.76
CA TYR A 369 8.27 1.66 2.52
C TYR A 369 8.30 0.73 1.32
N HIS A 370 8.79 -0.49 1.50
CA HIS A 370 8.82 -1.51 0.45
C HIS A 370 7.40 -1.83 -0.05
N ASN A 371 6.47 -2.12 0.87
CA ASN A 371 5.10 -2.42 0.51
C ASN A 371 4.35 -1.19 -0.03
N PHE A 372 4.64 0.02 0.47
CA PHE A 372 4.05 1.25 -0.05
C PHE A 372 4.47 1.52 -1.51
N ILE A 373 5.77 1.43 -1.81
CA ILE A 373 6.28 1.68 -3.17
C ILE A 373 5.75 0.62 -4.13
N VAL A 374 5.86 -0.65 -3.74
CA VAL A 374 5.52 -1.78 -4.61
C VAL A 374 4.01 -1.99 -4.72
N GLY A 375 3.26 -1.75 -3.65
CA GLY A 375 1.80 -1.92 -3.62
C GLY A 375 1.01 -0.69 -4.06
N GLY A 376 1.45 0.51 -3.69
CA GLY A 376 0.76 1.76 -4.01
C GLY A 376 1.23 2.38 -5.32
N LEU A 377 2.53 2.70 -5.41
CA LEU A 377 3.06 3.51 -6.52
C LEU A 377 3.24 2.72 -7.81
N PHE A 378 3.92 1.57 -7.77
CA PHE A 378 4.26 0.82 -8.99
C PHE A 378 3.05 0.38 -9.83
N PRO A 379 1.96 -0.19 -9.29
CA PRO A 379 0.81 -0.59 -10.09
C PRO A 379 0.16 0.60 -10.81
N THR A 380 0.11 1.75 -10.15
CA THR A 380 -0.44 2.99 -10.68
C THR A 380 0.44 3.54 -11.80
N ILE A 381 1.75 3.73 -11.53
CA ILE A 381 2.73 4.23 -12.50
C ILE A 381 2.77 3.33 -13.74
N PHE A 382 2.84 2.02 -13.56
CA PHE A 382 2.95 1.09 -14.67
C PHE A 382 1.66 0.99 -15.49
N SER A 383 0.50 1.23 -14.88
CA SER A 383 -0.75 1.30 -15.64
C SER A 383 -0.79 2.55 -16.52
N VAL A 384 -0.33 3.71 -16.03
CA VAL A 384 -0.23 4.94 -16.82
C VAL A 384 0.78 4.78 -17.96
N LEU A 385 1.95 4.20 -17.71
CA LEU A 385 2.95 3.92 -18.75
C LEU A 385 2.42 2.98 -19.86
N ARG A 386 1.51 2.06 -19.52
CA ARG A 386 0.92 1.12 -20.50
C ARG A 386 -0.11 1.76 -21.42
N VAL A 387 -0.69 2.91 -21.05
CA VAL A 387 -1.63 3.68 -21.87
C VAL A 387 -0.89 4.60 -22.85
N ALA A 388 0.24 5.18 -22.43
CA ALA A 388 1.00 6.12 -23.25
C ALA A 388 1.67 5.44 -24.47
N LYS A 389 1.44 6.01 -25.67
CA LYS A 389 1.88 5.43 -26.95
C LYS A 389 3.40 5.21 -27.04
N THR A 390 4.20 6.13 -26.48
CA THR A 390 5.67 6.09 -26.53
C THR A 390 6.27 5.12 -25.51
N THR A 391 5.64 4.93 -24.35
CA THR A 391 6.18 4.15 -23.22
C THR A 391 5.51 2.78 -23.03
N LYS A 392 4.53 2.41 -23.86
CA LYS A 392 3.78 1.14 -23.72
C LYS A 392 4.67 -0.12 -23.59
N LYS A 393 5.72 -0.23 -24.41
CA LYS A 393 6.65 -1.38 -24.38
C LYS A 393 7.45 -1.44 -23.07
N LEU A 394 7.87 -0.27 -22.58
CA LEU A 394 8.58 -0.16 -21.32
C LEU A 394 7.67 -0.56 -20.16
N GLY A 395 6.42 -0.09 -20.16
CA GLY A 395 5.41 -0.48 -19.17
C GLY A 395 5.17 -1.99 -19.13
N ASP A 396 5.05 -2.64 -20.29
CA ASP A 396 4.82 -4.09 -20.38
C ASP A 396 6.00 -4.92 -19.85
N ILE A 397 7.24 -4.40 -19.95
CA ILE A 397 8.45 -5.06 -19.41
C ILE A 397 8.58 -4.80 -17.90
N LEU A 398 8.45 -3.55 -17.44
CA LEU A 398 8.68 -3.16 -16.05
C LEU A 398 7.72 -3.83 -15.07
N VAL A 399 6.49 -4.12 -15.50
CA VAL A 399 5.49 -4.83 -14.68
C VAL A 399 5.98 -6.19 -14.19
N TRP A 400 6.91 -6.85 -14.87
CA TRP A 400 7.39 -8.18 -14.46
C TRP A 400 8.27 -8.17 -13.22
N ALA A 401 9.00 -7.09 -12.93
CA ALA A 401 9.92 -7.04 -11.81
C ALA A 401 9.23 -7.14 -10.43
N PRO A 402 8.20 -6.32 -10.11
CA PRO A 402 7.54 -6.38 -8.80
C PRO A 402 6.54 -7.54 -8.65
N ARG A 403 6.25 -8.30 -9.71
CA ARG A 403 5.32 -9.45 -9.65
C ARG A 403 5.73 -10.55 -8.69
N PHE A 404 6.97 -10.56 -8.21
CA PHE A 404 7.40 -11.48 -7.17
C PHE A 404 6.85 -11.12 -5.78
N ILE A 405 6.28 -9.91 -5.61
CA ILE A 405 5.80 -9.40 -4.33
C ILE A 405 4.26 -9.47 -4.28
N PRO A 406 3.65 -10.09 -3.24
CA PRO A 406 2.21 -10.31 -3.19
C PRO A 406 1.34 -9.05 -3.28
N ILE A 407 1.76 -7.96 -2.62
CA ILE A 407 0.97 -6.72 -2.62
C ILE A 407 0.83 -6.11 -4.02
N PHE A 408 1.86 -6.25 -4.87
CA PHE A 408 1.80 -5.76 -6.25
C PHE A 408 0.75 -6.53 -7.06
N ASN A 409 0.76 -7.87 -6.98
CA ASN A 409 -0.18 -8.71 -7.72
C ASN A 409 -1.64 -8.45 -7.29
N CYS A 410 -1.88 -8.24 -6.00
CA CYS A 410 -3.19 -7.89 -5.48
C CYS A 410 -3.69 -6.57 -6.08
N ILE A 411 -2.92 -5.47 -5.93
CA ILE A 411 -3.35 -4.14 -6.36
C ILE A 411 -3.36 -3.99 -7.89
N ASN A 412 -2.32 -4.46 -8.59
CA ASN A 412 -2.27 -4.44 -10.04
C ASN A 412 -3.42 -5.26 -10.64
N GLY A 413 -3.73 -6.43 -10.06
CA GLY A 413 -4.86 -7.25 -10.46
C GLY A 413 -6.20 -6.52 -10.34
N ILE A 414 -6.42 -5.80 -9.23
CA ILE A 414 -7.63 -4.97 -9.02
C ILE A 414 -7.73 -3.86 -10.05
N ILE A 415 -6.64 -3.11 -10.28
CA ILE A 415 -6.59 -2.03 -11.26
C ILE A 415 -6.89 -2.54 -12.68
N MET A 416 -6.30 -3.67 -13.05
CA MET A 416 -6.42 -4.29 -14.38
C MET A 416 -7.84 -4.76 -14.74
N ILE A 417 -8.75 -4.92 -13.77
CA ILE A 417 -10.15 -5.32 -14.04
C ILE A 417 -10.86 -4.27 -14.91
N LYS A 418 -10.64 -2.98 -14.63
CA LYS A 418 -11.24 -1.87 -15.38
C LYS A 418 -10.25 -1.23 -16.35
N SER A 419 -9.00 -1.03 -15.94
CA SER A 419 -8.01 -0.32 -16.77
C SER A 419 -7.67 -1.03 -18.08
N LYS A 420 -7.90 -2.35 -18.17
CA LYS A 420 -7.71 -3.08 -19.44
C LYS A 420 -8.54 -2.49 -20.57
N ASP A 421 -9.76 -2.02 -20.30
CA ASP A 421 -10.63 -1.51 -21.35
C ASP A 421 -10.01 -0.24 -21.97
N VAL A 422 -9.47 0.65 -21.12
CA VAL A 422 -8.69 1.83 -21.55
C VAL A 422 -7.39 1.45 -22.26
N ILE A 423 -6.58 0.55 -21.69
CA ILE A 423 -5.27 0.17 -22.24
C ILE A 423 -5.41 -0.46 -23.62
N TYR A 424 -6.32 -1.43 -23.77
CA TYR A 424 -6.49 -2.16 -25.04
C TYR A 424 -7.19 -1.31 -26.10
N THR A 425 -8.12 -0.42 -25.70
CA THR A 425 -8.74 0.54 -26.62
C THR A 425 -7.73 1.56 -27.12
N ALA A 426 -6.89 2.12 -26.25
CA ALA A 426 -5.81 3.05 -26.64
C ALA A 426 -4.77 2.41 -27.59
N ARG A 427 -4.66 1.08 -27.57
CA ARG A 427 -3.77 0.28 -28.42
C ARG A 427 -4.44 -0.24 -29.70
N ASN A 428 -5.74 -0.03 -29.90
CA ASN A 428 -6.54 -0.66 -30.96
C ASN A 428 -6.42 -2.19 -30.96
N GLU A 429 -6.38 -2.80 -29.78
CA GLU A 429 -6.27 -4.25 -29.58
C GLU A 429 -7.58 -4.84 -29.01
N LYS A 430 -7.83 -6.13 -29.25
CA LYS A 430 -9.03 -6.81 -28.72
C LYS A 430 -8.98 -6.87 -27.20
N ILE A 431 -10.01 -6.32 -26.56
CA ILE A 431 -10.15 -6.34 -25.09
C ILE A 431 -10.20 -7.79 -24.58
N PRO A 432 -9.28 -8.21 -23.70
CA PRO A 432 -9.27 -9.54 -23.15
C PRO A 432 -10.33 -9.73 -22.05
N LYS A 433 -10.71 -11.00 -21.81
CA LYS A 433 -11.54 -11.38 -20.67
C LYS A 433 -10.80 -11.11 -19.35
N ASN A 434 -11.54 -10.79 -18.28
CA ASN A 434 -10.98 -10.41 -16.97
C ASN A 434 -9.97 -11.46 -16.45
N PHE A 435 -10.33 -12.75 -16.46
CA PHE A 435 -9.46 -13.84 -15.97
C PHE A 435 -8.42 -14.36 -16.99
N SER A 436 -8.15 -13.63 -18.07
CA SER A 436 -7.06 -14.00 -18.98
C SER A 436 -5.69 -13.63 -18.40
N THR A 437 -4.64 -14.33 -18.83
CA THR A 437 -3.24 -14.08 -18.41
C THR A 437 -2.73 -12.68 -18.80
N LYS A 438 -3.32 -12.08 -19.83
CA LYS A 438 -3.00 -10.72 -20.30
C LYS A 438 -3.76 -9.61 -19.54
N ALA A 439 -4.81 -9.98 -18.80
CA ALA A 439 -5.58 -9.09 -17.94
C ALA A 439 -5.25 -9.39 -16.46
N SER A 440 -6.25 -9.35 -15.58
CA SER A 440 -6.08 -9.56 -14.14
C SER A 440 -5.83 -11.04 -13.78
N GLY A 441 -6.16 -11.99 -14.65
CA GLY A 441 -5.96 -13.42 -14.39
C GLY A 441 -4.50 -13.80 -14.17
N GLY A 442 -3.55 -13.16 -14.87
CA GLY A 442 -2.12 -13.41 -14.70
C GLY A 442 -1.64 -13.09 -13.28
N ASP A 443 -2.05 -11.94 -12.75
CA ASP A 443 -1.69 -11.52 -11.38
C ASP A 443 -2.38 -12.42 -10.34
N MET A 444 -3.59 -12.94 -10.63
CA MET A 444 -4.28 -13.89 -9.77
C MET A 444 -3.53 -15.23 -9.64
N TYR A 445 -3.12 -15.81 -10.78
CA TYR A 445 -2.40 -17.08 -10.77
C TYR A 445 -1.04 -16.96 -10.05
N LEU A 446 -0.36 -15.82 -10.23
CA LEU A 446 0.89 -15.53 -9.52
C LEU A 446 0.66 -15.36 -8.01
N LEU A 447 -0.42 -14.70 -7.59
CA LEU A 447 -0.77 -14.55 -6.19
C LEU A 447 -1.03 -15.93 -5.53
N ILE A 448 -1.73 -16.83 -6.22
CA ILE A 448 -1.96 -18.20 -5.74
C ILE A 448 -0.64 -18.98 -5.67
N ALA A 449 0.21 -18.89 -6.70
CA ALA A 449 1.51 -19.55 -6.71
C ALA A 449 2.41 -19.06 -5.55
N GLN A 450 2.34 -17.76 -5.23
CA GLN A 450 3.10 -17.15 -4.13
C GLN A 450 2.74 -17.72 -2.76
N ILE A 451 1.49 -18.12 -2.53
CA ILE A 451 1.09 -18.80 -1.28
C ILE A 451 1.98 -20.03 -1.06
N PHE A 452 2.14 -20.87 -2.08
CA PHE A 452 2.95 -22.08 -2.00
C PHE A 452 4.45 -21.77 -1.98
N ILE A 453 4.92 -20.86 -2.83
CA ILE A 453 6.35 -20.50 -2.93
C ILE A 453 6.88 -19.96 -1.60
N TRP A 454 6.18 -18.99 -1.00
CA TRP A 454 6.64 -18.37 0.24
C TRP A 454 6.51 -19.30 1.43
N THR A 455 5.43 -20.10 1.49
CA THR A 455 5.27 -21.12 2.53
C THR A 455 6.39 -22.16 2.45
N LEU A 456 6.70 -22.67 1.25
CA LEU A 456 7.80 -23.62 1.04
C LEU A 456 9.14 -23.02 1.47
N LEU A 457 9.39 -21.75 1.15
CA LEU A 457 10.64 -21.08 1.51
C LEU A 457 10.80 -20.95 3.03
N ILE A 458 9.72 -20.73 3.79
CA ILE A 458 9.75 -20.78 5.27
C ILE A 458 10.20 -22.16 5.75
N PHE A 459 9.59 -23.23 5.23
CA PHE A 459 9.97 -24.60 5.62
C PHE A 459 11.45 -24.89 5.31
N LEU A 460 11.96 -24.45 4.15
CA LEU A 460 13.36 -24.63 3.78
C LEU A 460 14.32 -23.86 4.71
N ILE A 461 13.96 -22.64 5.10
CA ILE A 461 14.72 -21.85 6.08
C ILE A 461 14.72 -22.55 7.44
N GLU A 462 13.59 -23.08 7.88
CA GLU A 462 13.42 -23.69 9.20
C GLU A 462 14.16 -25.03 9.36
N ILE A 463 14.26 -25.80 8.27
CA ILE A 463 15.06 -27.03 8.21
C ILE A 463 16.56 -26.72 8.14
N GLY A 464 16.95 -25.45 7.97
CA GLY A 464 18.35 -25.06 7.85
C GLY A 464 18.96 -25.47 6.50
N ALA A 465 18.14 -25.65 5.45
CA ALA A 465 18.61 -26.06 4.12
C ALA A 465 19.67 -25.10 3.53
N PHE A 466 19.67 -23.84 3.97
CA PHE A 466 20.62 -22.82 3.54
C PHE A 466 21.86 -22.70 4.44
N ASN A 467 21.98 -23.49 5.52
CA ASN A 467 23.16 -23.46 6.40
C ASN A 467 24.44 -23.92 5.70
N PHE A 468 24.32 -24.73 4.63
CA PHE A 468 25.46 -25.13 3.79
C PHE A 468 26.17 -23.93 3.14
N LEU A 469 25.44 -22.87 2.77
CA LEU A 469 26.03 -21.64 2.22
C LEU A 469 26.84 -20.84 3.26
N ARG A 470 26.59 -21.07 4.55
CA ARG A 470 27.27 -20.42 5.67
C ARG A 470 28.47 -21.23 6.18
N SER A 471 28.55 -22.51 5.83
CA SER A 471 29.62 -23.42 6.24
C SER A 471 30.83 -23.36 5.30
N LYS A 472 31.58 -22.26 5.38
CA LYS A 472 33.03 -22.29 5.14
C LYS A 472 33.73 -21.94 6.45
N GLY A 473 33.53 -22.78 7.47
CA GLY A 473 34.39 -22.76 8.64
C GLY A 473 35.78 -23.23 8.25
N ARG A 474 36.83 -22.51 8.66
CA ARG A 474 38.18 -23.07 8.67
C ARG A 474 38.20 -24.25 9.63
N THR A 475 38.64 -25.42 9.17
CA THR A 475 38.98 -26.54 10.05
C THR A 475 40.11 -26.07 10.97
N VAL A 476 39.81 -25.94 12.26
CA VAL A 476 40.82 -25.68 13.29
C VAL A 476 41.26 -27.05 13.79
N THR A 477 42.50 -27.41 13.48
CA THR A 477 43.14 -28.60 14.01
C THR A 477 43.67 -28.29 15.39
N ASP A 478 43.18 -28.99 16.40
CA ASP A 478 43.62 -28.81 17.77
C ASP A 478 44.98 -29.49 17.99
N GLN A 479 45.83 -28.90 18.83
CA GLN A 479 47.02 -29.60 19.32
C GLN A 479 46.59 -30.62 20.39
N PRO A 480 47.19 -31.84 20.40
CA PRO A 480 46.95 -32.80 21.46
C PRO A 480 47.46 -32.23 22.77
N GLU A 481 46.56 -32.05 23.73
CA GLU A 481 46.89 -31.72 25.12
C GLU A 481 46.79 -33.00 25.93
N GLU A 482 47.68 -33.17 26.91
CA GLU A 482 47.55 -34.24 27.90
C GLU A 482 46.31 -33.96 28.76
N LEU A 483 45.34 -34.86 28.70
CA LEU A 483 44.16 -34.84 29.57
C LEU A 483 44.57 -35.24 30.98
N ASP A 484 44.04 -34.53 31.98
CA ASP A 484 44.20 -34.93 33.37
C ASP A 484 43.53 -36.29 33.63
N ASN A 485 44.10 -37.08 34.55
CA ASN A 485 43.66 -38.46 34.81
C ASN A 485 42.20 -38.57 35.27
N ASP A 486 41.67 -37.55 35.94
CA ASP A 486 40.28 -37.46 36.37
C ASP A 486 39.33 -37.14 35.20
N VAL A 487 39.72 -36.21 34.32
CA VAL A 487 38.97 -35.87 33.09
C VAL A 487 38.89 -37.07 32.16
N ALA A 488 40.00 -37.80 31.97
CA ALA A 488 40.03 -39.00 31.14
C ALA A 488 39.10 -40.11 31.69
N LYS A 489 39.10 -40.33 33.01
CA LYS A 489 38.20 -41.30 33.66
C LYS A 489 36.73 -40.91 33.52
N GLU A 490 36.40 -39.62 33.65
CA GLU A 490 35.03 -39.14 33.49
C GLU A 490 34.56 -39.28 32.04
N GLN A 491 35.44 -38.98 31.08
CA GLN A 491 35.17 -39.21 29.66
C GLN A 491 34.87 -40.70 29.37
N ASP A 492 35.72 -41.61 29.87
CA ASP A 492 35.50 -43.06 29.73
C ASP A 492 34.19 -43.51 30.41
N ARG A 493 33.85 -42.94 31.58
CA ARG A 493 32.60 -43.22 32.29
C ARG A 493 31.39 -42.80 31.45
N VAL A 494 31.40 -41.59 30.91
CA VAL A 494 30.29 -41.04 30.12
C VAL A 494 30.11 -41.79 28.81
N GLU A 495 31.20 -42.23 28.17
CA GLU A 495 31.14 -43.01 26.95
C GLU A 495 30.48 -44.38 27.18
N GLY A 496 30.76 -45.01 28.33
CA GLY A 496 30.23 -46.32 28.70
C GLY A 496 28.75 -46.35 29.16
N ILE A 497 28.17 -45.22 29.57
CA ILE A 497 26.80 -45.18 30.11
C ILE A 497 25.75 -44.94 28.99
N PRO A 498 24.67 -45.74 28.90
CA PRO A 498 23.55 -45.50 27.99
C PRO A 498 22.89 -44.14 28.22
N GLU A 499 22.43 -43.47 27.14
CA GLU A 499 21.83 -42.12 27.21
C GLU A 499 20.63 -42.01 28.17
N LYS A 500 19.93 -43.11 28.45
CA LYS A 500 18.72 -43.13 29.28
C LYS A 500 19.00 -43.10 30.78
N ASP A 501 20.22 -43.41 31.18
CA ASP A 501 20.57 -43.57 32.59
C ASP A 501 21.09 -42.26 33.21
N LEU A 502 21.42 -41.26 32.38
CA LEU A 502 21.85 -39.93 32.80
C LEU A 502 20.75 -38.90 32.54
N ALA A 503 20.60 -37.93 33.44
CA ALA A 503 19.72 -36.79 33.25
C ALA A 503 20.26 -35.84 32.18
N VAL A 504 21.58 -35.64 32.14
CA VAL A 504 22.28 -34.87 31.11
C VAL A 504 23.56 -35.60 30.73
N LYS A 505 23.77 -35.80 29.42
CA LYS A 505 24.98 -36.37 28.86
C LYS A 505 25.59 -35.40 27.85
N ALA A 506 26.77 -34.87 28.14
CA ALA A 506 27.62 -34.18 27.17
C ALA A 506 28.77 -35.12 26.81
N ASN A 507 28.91 -35.47 25.52
CA ASN A 507 29.96 -36.34 25.04
C ASN A 507 30.71 -35.67 23.90
N HIS A 508 32.03 -35.49 24.07
CA HIS A 508 32.92 -34.85 23.12
C HIS A 508 32.43 -33.49 22.60
N LEU A 509 31.77 -32.71 23.48
CA LEU A 509 31.12 -31.47 23.07
C LEU A 509 32.13 -30.46 22.56
N ARG A 510 32.03 -30.10 21.28
CA ARG A 510 32.92 -29.14 20.64
C ARG A 510 32.17 -27.95 20.05
N LYS A 511 32.74 -26.74 20.22
CA LYS A 511 32.22 -25.54 19.57
C LYS A 511 33.32 -24.60 19.07
N VAL A 512 33.25 -24.27 17.78
CA VAL A 512 34.13 -23.31 17.12
C VAL A 512 33.33 -22.13 16.57
N TYR A 513 33.77 -20.91 16.87
CA TYR A 513 33.24 -19.66 16.28
C TYR A 513 34.29 -19.00 15.40
N ASN A 514 34.02 -18.86 14.10
CA ASN A 514 34.87 -18.13 13.15
C ASN A 514 36.37 -18.51 13.22
N GLY A 515 36.67 -19.79 13.45
CA GLY A 515 38.04 -20.31 13.59
C GLY A 515 38.66 -20.18 14.99
N LYS A 516 37.90 -19.74 16.01
CA LYS A 516 38.31 -19.77 17.42
C LYS A 516 37.53 -20.87 18.15
N VAL A 517 38.25 -21.79 18.78
CA VAL A 517 37.65 -22.85 19.61
C VAL A 517 37.16 -22.21 20.91
N ALA A 518 35.86 -22.34 21.19
CA ALA A 518 35.22 -21.82 22.40
C ALA A 518 34.91 -22.92 23.42
N VAL A 519 34.68 -24.15 22.94
CA VAL A 519 34.57 -25.37 23.76
C VAL A 519 35.34 -26.45 23.02
N LYS A 520 36.28 -27.10 23.69
CA LYS A 520 37.14 -28.15 23.14
C LYS A 520 36.86 -29.43 23.92
N ASP A 521 36.22 -30.40 23.26
CA ASP A 521 36.13 -31.78 23.70
C ASP A 521 35.65 -31.99 25.15
N VAL A 522 34.51 -31.41 25.51
CA VAL A 522 33.97 -31.49 26.88
C VAL A 522 33.05 -32.70 27.03
N SER A 523 33.38 -33.60 27.94
CA SER A 523 32.58 -34.78 28.29
C SER A 523 32.24 -34.79 29.78
N PHE A 524 30.95 -34.90 30.13
CA PHE A 524 30.47 -35.09 31.50
C PHE A 524 29.06 -35.67 31.52
N GLY A 525 28.73 -36.40 32.58
CA GLY A 525 27.40 -37.00 32.79
C GLY A 525 26.83 -36.63 34.15
N LEU A 526 25.56 -36.20 34.19
CA LEU A 526 24.85 -35.84 35.42
C LEU A 526 23.75 -36.84 35.74
N ASP A 527 23.70 -37.30 36.99
CA ASP A 527 22.63 -38.17 37.48
C ASP A 527 21.39 -37.35 37.90
N PHE A 528 20.26 -38.03 38.05
CA PHE A 528 19.04 -37.39 38.54
C PHE A 528 19.24 -36.90 39.98
N GLY A 529 19.01 -35.61 40.22
CA GLY A 529 19.17 -34.98 41.53
C GLY A 529 20.52 -34.30 41.76
N ASP A 530 21.47 -34.41 40.84
CA ASP A 530 22.76 -33.73 40.95
C ASP A 530 22.65 -32.21 40.76
N CYS A 531 23.40 -31.46 41.59
CA CYS A 531 23.57 -30.03 41.44
C CYS A 531 24.92 -29.73 40.78
N PHE A 532 24.91 -29.48 39.48
CA PHE A 532 26.11 -29.22 38.69
C PHE A 532 26.39 -27.72 38.52
N CYS A 533 27.67 -27.32 38.66
CA CYS A 533 28.11 -25.94 38.46
C CYS A 533 29.34 -25.88 37.55
N LEU A 534 29.31 -25.03 36.52
CA LEU A 534 30.49 -24.72 35.71
C LEU A 534 31.23 -23.53 36.33
N LEU A 535 32.46 -23.76 36.79
CA LEU A 535 33.37 -22.75 37.33
C LEU A 535 34.50 -22.46 36.33
N GLY A 536 35.12 -21.29 36.46
CA GLY A 536 36.26 -20.88 35.62
C GLY A 536 36.30 -19.39 35.31
N VAL A 537 37.40 -18.94 34.72
CA VAL A 537 37.61 -17.51 34.38
C VAL A 537 36.67 -17.00 33.27
N ASN A 538 36.54 -15.68 33.15
CA ASN A 538 35.80 -15.07 32.04
C ASN A 538 36.45 -15.47 30.69
N GLY A 539 35.64 -15.99 29.78
CA GLY A 539 36.12 -16.49 28.48
C GLY A 539 36.45 -17.99 28.43
N ALA A 540 36.34 -18.73 29.53
CA ALA A 540 36.59 -20.18 29.59
C ALA A 540 35.56 -21.08 28.85
N GLY A 541 34.56 -20.49 28.18
CA GLY A 541 33.57 -21.26 27.42
C GLY A 541 32.29 -21.66 28.17
N LYS A 542 32.18 -21.41 29.49
CA LYS A 542 31.01 -21.78 30.33
C LYS A 542 29.64 -21.49 29.70
N SER A 543 29.40 -20.25 29.27
CA SER A 543 28.13 -19.85 28.66
C SER A 543 27.91 -20.52 27.30
N THR A 544 28.98 -20.79 26.56
CA THR A 544 28.92 -21.52 25.29
C THR A 544 28.53 -22.98 25.54
N THR A 545 29.11 -23.64 26.54
CA THR A 545 28.75 -25.00 26.95
C THR A 545 27.27 -25.10 27.29
N PHE A 546 26.76 -24.21 28.15
CA PHE A 546 25.33 -24.18 28.48
C PHE A 546 24.44 -23.92 27.26
N LYS A 547 24.79 -22.95 26.40
CA LYS A 547 24.03 -22.66 25.18
C LYS A 547 24.02 -23.81 24.19
N SER A 548 25.10 -24.59 24.13
CA SER A 548 25.16 -25.79 23.30
C SER A 548 24.27 -26.90 23.87
N MET A 549 24.29 -27.10 25.19
CA MET A 549 23.42 -28.08 25.87
C MET A 549 21.94 -27.74 25.73
N THR A 550 21.57 -26.47 25.79
CA THR A 550 20.17 -26.04 25.64
C THR A 550 19.71 -25.94 24.18
N GLY A 551 20.62 -26.13 23.22
CA GLY A 551 20.33 -26.05 21.78
C GLY A 551 20.20 -24.63 21.21
N ASP A 552 20.64 -23.58 21.93
CA ASP A 552 20.74 -22.20 21.38
C ASP A 552 21.84 -22.13 20.31
N VAL A 553 22.90 -22.90 20.53
CA VAL A 553 24.07 -22.98 19.66
C VAL A 553 24.26 -24.42 19.23
N THR A 554 24.20 -24.69 17.93
CA THR A 554 24.52 -26.03 17.41
C THR A 554 25.99 -26.35 17.69
N PRO A 555 26.32 -27.51 18.27
CA PRO A 555 27.70 -28.01 18.35
C PRO A 555 28.36 -28.04 16.97
N THR A 556 29.69 -27.91 16.92
CA THR A 556 30.42 -27.96 15.65
C THR A 556 30.68 -29.39 15.22
N ASP A 557 31.03 -30.25 16.17
CA ASP A 557 31.30 -31.68 16.01
C ASP A 557 30.69 -32.42 17.20
#